data_AF-A0A556CQ25-F1
#
_entry.id   AF-A0A556CQ25-F1
#
_cell.length_a   1.000
_cell.length_b   1.000
_cell.length_c   1.000
_cell.angle_alpha   90.00
_cell.angle_beta   90.00
_cell.angle_gamma   90.00
#
_symmetry.space_group_name_H-M   'P 1'
#
loop_
_entity.id
_entity.type
_entity.pdbx_description
1 polymer ?
#
loop_
_entity_poly.entity_id
_entity_poly.type
_entity_poly.pdbx_seq_one_letter_code
_entity_poly.pdbx_strand_id
1 'polypeptide(L)'
;MTVALRTSLVLVGIGIASYGAVLVLARFGLDQIIGLAIWLAAAVVLHDFILVPIVTLIARFAFGQKTSSLAGSGSAESGSDFRPNPGSRRLAIVRALLVSASLISVVVVPEIVALGRGVANPTILPGDYAHNLLWLWAFVLAAVVAVLGIGLIAARLRR
;
A
#
# COMPACT_ATOMS: atom_id res chain seq x y z
N MET A 1 19.76 -14.50 1.91
CA MET A 1 19.58 -14.14 0.48
C MET A 1 20.92 -13.65 -0.04
N THR A 2 21.50 -14.33 -1.01
CA THR A 2 22.86 -14.09 -1.51
C THR A 2 22.94 -12.73 -2.22
N VAL A 3 24.05 -12.02 -2.08
CA VAL A 3 24.28 -10.68 -2.66
C VAL A 3 23.92 -10.63 -4.14
N ALA A 4 24.19 -11.72 -4.88
CA ALA A 4 23.82 -11.88 -6.28
C ALA A 4 22.31 -11.66 -6.57
N LEU A 5 21.42 -12.21 -5.74
CA LEU A 5 19.97 -12.06 -5.91
C LEU A 5 19.52 -10.61 -5.66
N ARG A 6 20.09 -9.94 -4.65
CA ARG A 6 19.79 -8.54 -4.38
C ARG A 6 20.24 -7.66 -5.54
N THR A 7 21.46 -7.87 -6.02
CA THR A 7 22.01 -7.13 -7.17
C THR A 7 21.18 -7.37 -8.43
N SER A 8 20.74 -8.61 -8.70
CA SER A 8 19.90 -8.90 -9.86
C SER A 8 18.55 -8.18 -9.78
N LEU A 9 17.89 -8.18 -8.62
CA LEU A 9 16.64 -7.45 -8.40
C LEU A 9 16.81 -5.93 -8.61
N VAL A 10 17.91 -5.36 -8.13
CA VAL A 10 18.22 -3.93 -8.33
C VAL A 10 18.43 -3.63 -9.81
N LEU A 11 19.23 -4.41 -10.52
CA LEU A 11 19.49 -4.21 -11.94
C LEU A 11 18.22 -4.35 -12.79
N VAL A 12 17.40 -5.36 -12.49
CA VAL A 12 16.09 -5.55 -13.16
C VAL A 12 15.19 -4.35 -12.90
N GLY A 13 15.08 -3.89 -11.65
CA GLY A 13 14.29 -2.72 -11.30
C GLY A 13 14.74 -1.45 -12.03
N ILE A 14 16.04 -1.19 -12.07
CA ILE A 14 16.62 -0.05 -12.81
C ILE A 14 16.33 -0.18 -14.31
N GLY A 15 16.49 -1.37 -14.87
CA GLY A 15 16.22 -1.63 -16.29
C GLY A 15 14.77 -1.31 -16.66
N ILE A 16 13.81 -1.81 -15.87
CA ILE A 16 12.38 -1.55 -16.10
C ILE A 16 12.05 -0.06 -15.93
N ALA A 17 12.56 0.59 -14.88
CA ALA A 17 12.30 2.01 -14.62
C ALA A 17 12.86 2.90 -15.74
N SER A 18 14.09 2.62 -16.18
CA SER A 18 14.75 3.36 -17.27
C SER A 18 14.01 3.18 -18.59
N TYR A 19 13.57 1.96 -18.88
CA TYR A 19 12.76 1.68 -20.07
C TYR A 19 11.43 2.44 -20.06
N GLY A 20 10.74 2.48 -18.91
CA GLY A 20 9.53 3.28 -18.73
C GLY A 20 9.79 4.78 -18.94
N ALA A 21 10.88 5.32 -18.39
CA ALA A 21 11.26 6.72 -18.57
C ALA A 21 11.52 7.06 -20.06
N VAL A 22 12.22 6.18 -20.78
CA VAL A 22 12.45 6.35 -22.23
C VAL A 22 11.13 6.34 -23.00
N LEU A 23 10.22 5.42 -22.69
CA LEU A 23 8.90 5.39 -23.32
C LEU A 23 8.11 6.68 -23.07
N VAL A 24 8.16 7.20 -21.84
CA VAL A 24 7.45 8.45 -21.51
C VAL A 24 7.98 9.62 -22.35
N LEU A 25 9.30 9.76 -22.41
CA LEU A 25 9.96 10.82 -23.17
C LEU A 25 9.75 10.69 -24.68
N ALA A 26 9.64 9.47 -25.20
CA ALA A 26 9.48 9.22 -26.63
C ALA A 26 8.02 9.30 -27.11
N ARG A 27 7.03 9.16 -26.21
CA ARG A 27 5.61 9.00 -26.57
C ARG A 27 4.72 10.19 -26.18
N PHE A 28 5.09 10.98 -25.17
CA PHE A 28 4.24 12.03 -24.62
C PHE A 28 4.80 13.43 -24.86
N GLY A 29 3.90 14.41 -24.98
CA GLY A 29 4.25 15.83 -25.07
C GLY A 29 4.70 16.42 -23.73
N LEU A 30 5.37 17.58 -23.78
CA LEU A 30 5.90 18.27 -22.60
C LEU A 30 4.84 18.52 -21.52
N ASP A 31 3.64 18.95 -21.90
CA ASP A 31 2.54 19.21 -20.96
C ASP A 31 2.12 17.96 -20.19
N GLN A 32 2.13 16.80 -20.86
CA GLN A 32 1.77 15.51 -20.26
C GLN A 32 2.88 15.01 -19.33
N ILE A 33 4.15 15.23 -19.70
CA ILE A 33 5.30 14.88 -18.86
C ILE A 33 5.30 15.73 -17.58
N ILE A 34 5.04 17.04 -17.69
CA ILE A 34 4.94 17.94 -16.54
C ILE A 34 3.74 17.53 -15.67
N GLY A 35 2.58 17.25 -16.27
CA GLY A 35 1.42 16.75 -15.56
C GLY A 35 1.70 15.45 -14.80
N LEU A 36 2.37 14.49 -15.44
CA LEU A 36 2.79 13.24 -14.82
C LEU A 36 3.78 13.47 -13.67
N ALA A 37 4.76 14.36 -13.84
CA ALA A 37 5.74 14.68 -12.80
C ALA A 37 5.08 15.32 -11.57
N ILE A 38 4.18 16.29 -11.78
CA ILE A 38 3.39 16.91 -10.71
C ILE A 38 2.53 15.86 -10.00
N TRP A 39 1.87 14.99 -10.76
CA TRP A 39 1.02 13.95 -10.20
C TRP A 39 1.82 12.94 -9.37
N LEU A 40 2.98 12.48 -9.87
CA LEU A 40 3.87 11.58 -9.13
C LEU A 40 4.37 12.23 -7.84
N ALA A 41 4.77 13.50 -7.90
CA ALA A 41 5.18 14.24 -6.70
C ALA A 41 4.03 14.34 -5.68
N ALA A 42 2.81 14.68 -6.13
CA ALA A 42 1.64 14.72 -5.27
C ALA A 42 1.29 13.35 -4.68
N ALA A 43 1.41 12.27 -5.46
CA ALA A 43 1.18 10.90 -5.00
C ALA A 43 2.19 10.48 -3.92
N VAL A 44 3.47 10.82 -4.07
CA VAL A 44 4.50 10.57 -3.05
C VAL A 44 4.18 11.33 -1.76
N VAL A 45 3.81 12.61 -1.88
CA VAL A 45 3.44 13.42 -0.71
C VAL A 45 2.21 12.83 0.00
N LEU A 46 1.17 12.48 -0.76
CA LEU A 46 -0.03 11.84 -0.22
C LEU A 46 0.30 10.51 0.48
N HIS A 47 1.18 9.71 -0.11
CA HIS A 47 1.58 8.43 0.48
C HIS A 47 2.36 8.62 1.80
N ASP A 48 3.41 9.42 1.78
CA ASP A 48 4.35 9.53 2.89
C ASP A 48 3.78 10.35 4.05
N PHE A 49 3.06 11.43 3.76
CA PHE A 49 2.56 12.34 4.79
C PHE A 49 1.13 12.06 5.25
N ILE A 50 0.34 11.27 4.50
CA ILE A 50 -1.05 11.01 4.85
C ILE A 50 -1.28 9.52 5.04
N LEU A 51 -1.04 8.69 4.03
CA LEU A 51 -1.37 7.25 4.10
C LEU A 51 -0.54 6.53 5.18
N VAL A 52 0.78 6.70 5.17
CA VAL A 52 1.67 6.06 6.16
C VAL A 52 1.31 6.45 7.61
N PRO A 53 1.20 7.73 7.98
CA PRO A 53 0.87 8.10 9.35
C PRO A 53 -0.54 7.69 9.76
N ILE A 54 -1.56 7.81 8.89
CA ILE A 54 -2.94 7.38 9.22
C ILE A 54 -2.97 5.87 9.49
N VAL A 55 -2.39 5.06 8.59
CA VAL A 55 -2.36 3.61 8.77
C VAL A 55 -1.57 3.22 10.01
N THR A 56 -0.47 3.93 10.30
CA THR A 56 0.32 3.71 11.52
C THR A 56 -0.44 4.10 12.78
N LEU A 57 -1.23 5.18 12.75
CA LEU A 57 -2.02 5.66 13.88
C LEU A 57 -3.22 4.74 14.15
N ILE A 58 -3.94 4.32 13.10
CA ILE A 58 -5.00 3.31 13.19
C ILE A 58 -4.43 2.01 13.74
N ALA A 59 -3.27 1.57 13.25
CA ALA A 59 -2.57 0.40 13.78
C ALA A 59 -2.24 0.54 15.28
N ARG A 60 -1.74 1.69 15.71
CA ARG A 60 -1.43 1.95 17.13
C ARG A 60 -2.68 1.97 17.99
N PHE A 61 -3.75 2.61 17.54
CA PHE A 61 -4.98 2.79 18.31
C PHE A 61 -5.83 1.51 18.38
N ALA A 62 -6.01 0.82 17.24
CA ALA A 62 -6.81 -0.41 17.17
C ALA A 62 -6.12 -1.60 17.86
N PHE A 63 -4.79 -1.60 17.95
CA PHE A 63 -4.02 -2.75 18.47
C PHE A 63 -3.26 -2.47 19.75
N GLY A 64 -3.41 -1.27 20.33
CA GLY A 64 -2.95 -0.92 21.68
C GLY A 64 -1.62 -1.59 22.01
N GLN A 65 -0.57 -1.27 21.26
CA GLN A 65 0.75 -1.77 21.61
C GLN A 65 1.04 -1.19 23.00
N LYS A 66 0.99 -2.02 24.05
CA LYS A 66 1.69 -1.74 25.30
C LYS A 66 3.14 -1.55 24.88
N THR A 67 3.48 -0.32 24.55
CA THR A 67 4.83 0.15 24.40
C THR A 67 5.38 0.08 25.81
N SER A 68 5.94 -1.08 26.15
CA SER A 68 7.00 -1.15 27.15
C SER A 68 8.20 -0.39 26.59
N SER A 69 8.04 0.93 26.53
CA SER A 69 9.07 1.90 26.19
C SER A 69 9.23 2.82 27.39
N LEU A 70 9.50 2.21 28.53
CA LEU A 70 10.26 2.84 29.60
C LEU A 70 11.28 1.78 30.05
N ALA A 71 12.55 2.16 30.02
CA ALA A 71 13.71 1.46 30.61
C ALA A 71 14.14 0.12 29.99
N GLY A 72 15.21 0.19 29.19
CA GLY A 72 15.96 -0.97 28.75
C GLY A 72 17.22 -0.61 27.96
N SER A 73 17.95 0.42 28.38
CA SER A 73 19.35 0.53 28.01
C SER A 73 20.10 -0.64 28.66
N GLY A 74 20.66 -1.54 27.86
CA GLY A 74 21.46 -2.63 28.39
C GLY A 74 21.49 -3.82 27.45
N SER A 75 22.54 -3.86 26.64
CA SER A 75 23.29 -5.04 26.20
C SER A 75 22.67 -6.41 26.49
N ALA A 76 22.29 -7.15 25.44
CA ALA A 76 22.51 -8.59 25.35
C ALA A 76 22.21 -9.09 23.93
N GLU A 77 23.28 -9.35 23.18
CA GLU A 77 23.27 -10.40 22.19
C GLU A 77 22.81 -11.72 22.86
N SER A 78 21.68 -12.27 22.43
CA SER A 78 21.35 -13.67 22.69
C SER A 78 20.28 -14.09 21.68
N GLY A 79 20.56 -15.15 20.93
CA GLY A 79 19.75 -15.63 19.81
C GLY A 79 18.29 -15.81 20.19
N SER A 80 17.46 -14.83 19.87
CA SER A 80 16.03 -14.91 20.06
C SER A 80 15.43 -15.64 18.86
N ASP A 81 14.93 -16.83 19.12
CA ASP A 81 13.98 -17.53 18.28
C ASP A 81 12.84 -16.55 17.94
N PHE A 82 12.88 -15.96 16.74
CA PHE A 82 11.91 -14.95 16.29
C PHE A 82 10.58 -15.66 16.06
N ARG A 83 9.81 -15.84 17.14
CA ARG A 83 8.44 -16.31 17.09
C ARG A 83 7.58 -15.05 16.98
N PRO A 84 7.20 -14.61 15.76
CA PRO A 84 6.37 -13.43 15.60
C PRO A 84 5.07 -13.64 16.38
N ASN A 85 4.80 -12.72 17.30
CA ASN A 85 3.54 -12.70 18.04
C ASN A 85 2.38 -12.74 17.02
N PRO A 86 1.39 -13.65 17.16
CA PRO A 86 0.24 -13.70 16.26
C PRO A 86 -0.49 -12.35 16.10
N GLY A 87 -0.40 -11.45 17.10
CA GLY A 87 -0.89 -10.07 16.99
C GLY A 87 -0.15 -9.22 15.94
N SER A 88 1.18 -9.35 15.81
CA SER A 88 1.95 -8.56 14.83
C SER A 88 1.73 -9.04 13.39
N ARG A 89 1.50 -10.35 13.18
CA ARG A 89 1.16 -10.89 11.85
C ARG A 89 -0.18 -10.35 11.32
N ARG A 90 -1.22 -10.35 12.15
CA ARG A 90 -2.54 -9.83 11.77
C ARG A 90 -2.48 -8.35 11.42
N LEU A 91 -1.71 -7.58 12.18
CA LEU A 91 -1.49 -6.17 11.90
C LEU A 91 -0.78 -5.95 10.55
N ALA A 92 0.25 -6.74 10.25
CA ALA A 92 0.93 -6.67 8.97
C ALA A 92 -0.03 -6.94 7.79
N ILE A 93 -0.94 -7.91 7.95
CA ILE A 93 -1.98 -8.22 6.94
C ILE A 93 -2.94 -7.05 6.76
N VAL A 94 -3.52 -6.52 7.84
CA VAL A 94 -4.45 -5.38 7.76
C VAL A 94 -3.79 -4.15 7.15
N ARG A 95 -2.55 -3.86 7.55
CA ARG A 95 -1.75 -2.78 6.95
C ARG A 95 -1.54 -3.00 5.46
N ALA A 96 -1.15 -4.20 5.04
CA ALA A 96 -0.92 -4.51 3.62
C ALA A 96 -2.21 -4.37 2.79
N LEU A 97 -3.36 -4.81 3.32
CA LEU A 97 -4.65 -4.68 2.65
C LEU A 97 -5.06 -3.20 2.47
N LEU A 98 -4.99 -2.41 3.54
CA LEU A 98 -5.39 -0.99 3.50
C LEU A 98 -4.46 -0.15 2.63
N VAL A 99 -3.14 -0.39 2.69
CA VAL A 99 -2.16 0.30 1.85
C VAL A 99 -2.38 -0.05 0.38
N SER A 100 -2.58 -1.34 0.05
CA SER A 100 -2.87 -1.77 -1.33
C SER A 100 -4.13 -1.11 -1.89
N ALA A 101 -5.23 -1.11 -1.13
CA ALA A 101 -6.49 -0.47 -1.53
C ALA A 101 -6.33 1.05 -1.75
N SER A 102 -5.54 1.70 -0.89
CA SER A 102 -5.23 3.13 -1.01
C SER A 102 -4.41 3.43 -2.27
N LEU A 103 -3.37 2.64 -2.55
CA LEU A 103 -2.55 2.80 -3.75
C LEU A 103 -3.36 2.59 -5.03
N ILE A 104 -4.24 1.58 -5.06
CA ILE A 104 -5.17 1.38 -6.18
C ILE A 104 -6.07 2.60 -6.34
N SER A 105 -6.59 3.17 -5.25
CA SER A 105 -7.42 4.37 -5.31
C SER A 105 -6.67 5.57 -5.89
N VAL A 106 -5.40 5.76 -5.51
CA VAL A 106 -4.56 6.83 -6.08
C VAL A 106 -4.50 6.71 -7.60
N VAL A 107 -4.32 5.50 -8.14
CA VAL A 107 -4.25 5.27 -9.59
C VAL A 107 -5.61 5.40 -10.29
N VAL A 108 -6.68 4.85 -9.69
CA VAL A 108 -8.01 4.78 -10.31
C VAL A 108 -8.76 6.11 -10.26
N VAL A 109 -8.53 6.95 -9.25
CA VAL A 109 -9.25 8.23 -9.11
C VAL A 109 -9.03 9.17 -10.33
N PRO A 110 -7.80 9.38 -10.82
CA PRO A 110 -7.57 10.12 -12.07
C PRO A 110 -8.32 9.55 -13.27
N GLU A 111 -8.44 8.22 -13.37
CA GLU A 111 -9.17 7.57 -14.46
C GLU A 111 -10.67 7.90 -14.39
N ILE A 112 -11.28 7.81 -13.19
CA ILE A 112 -12.68 8.20 -12.95
C ILE A 112 -12.90 9.66 -13.37
N VAL A 113 -11.98 10.55 -12.99
CA VAL A 113 -12.06 11.97 -13.36
C VAL A 113 -11.88 12.17 -14.87
N ALA A 114 -11.01 11.39 -15.52
CA ALA A 114 -10.78 11.45 -16.96
C ALA A 114 -12.01 10.97 -17.75
N LEU A 115 -12.69 9.92 -17.30
CA LEU A 115 -13.93 9.41 -17.90
C LEU A 115 -15.04 10.46 -17.93
N GLY A 116 -15.14 11.28 -16.88
CA GLY A 116 -16.09 12.41 -16.83
C GLY A 116 -15.88 13.45 -17.93
N ARG A 117 -14.71 13.45 -18.60
CA ARG A 117 -14.39 14.37 -19.71
C ARG A 117 -14.67 13.77 -21.10
N GLY A 118 -15.19 12.54 -21.17
CA GLY A 118 -15.51 11.84 -22.41
C GLY A 118 -14.46 10.82 -22.84
N VAL A 119 -14.89 9.87 -23.67
CA VAL A 119 -14.06 8.74 -24.12
C VAL A 119 -13.55 9.03 -25.51
N ALA A 120 -12.23 9.07 -25.69
CA ALA A 120 -11.61 9.35 -26.99
C ALA A 120 -11.73 8.19 -27.99
N ASN A 121 -11.93 6.95 -27.50
CA ASN A 121 -12.06 5.75 -28.34
C ASN A 121 -13.43 5.06 -28.15
N PRO A 122 -14.29 5.05 -29.19
CA PRO A 122 -15.64 4.49 -29.11
C PRO A 122 -15.68 2.95 -29.00
N THR A 123 -14.56 2.25 -29.20
CA THR A 123 -14.48 0.79 -29.05
C THR A 123 -14.20 0.32 -27.62
N ILE A 124 -13.85 1.24 -26.72
CA ILE A 124 -13.65 0.93 -25.30
C ILE A 124 -15.01 1.06 -24.63
N LEU A 125 -15.55 -0.06 -24.13
CA LEU A 125 -16.72 -0.02 -23.25
C LEU A 125 -16.25 0.40 -21.86
N PRO A 126 -16.53 1.64 -21.41
CA PRO A 126 -16.04 2.10 -20.12
C PRO A 126 -16.85 1.40 -19.03
N GLY A 127 -16.19 0.61 -18.19
CA GLY A 127 -16.82 0.05 -17.00
C GLY A 127 -17.14 1.15 -15.98
N ASP A 128 -18.00 0.85 -15.01
CA ASP A 128 -18.21 1.76 -13.88
C ASP A 128 -17.05 1.61 -12.87
N TYR A 129 -15.98 2.39 -13.09
CA TYR A 129 -14.78 2.37 -12.26
C TYR A 129 -15.06 2.86 -10.83
N ALA A 130 -16.01 3.77 -10.65
CA ALA A 130 -16.40 4.24 -9.32
C ALA A 130 -17.07 3.11 -8.53
N HIS A 131 -17.99 2.39 -9.16
CA HIS A 131 -18.64 1.23 -8.57
C HIS A 131 -17.64 0.10 -8.27
N ASN A 132 -16.72 -0.19 -9.19
CA ASN A 132 -15.68 -1.20 -8.99
C ASN A 132 -14.73 -0.84 -7.83
N LEU A 133 -14.38 0.45 -7.70
CA LEU A 133 -13.55 0.94 -6.60
C LEU A 133 -14.28 0.82 -5.25
N LEU A 134 -15.59 1.09 -5.21
CA LEU A 134 -16.40 0.88 -4.01
C LEU A 134 -16.45 -0.60 -3.61
N TRP A 135 -16.59 -1.51 -4.55
CA TRP A 135 -16.55 -2.95 -4.28
C TRP A 135 -15.19 -3.41 -3.76
N LEU A 136 -14.10 -2.88 -4.31
CA LEU A 136 -12.75 -3.14 -3.79
C LEU A 136 -12.65 -2.73 -2.31
N TRP A 137 -13.09 -1.52 -1.98
CA TRP A 137 -13.08 -1.03 -0.60
C TRP A 137 -13.98 -1.87 0.32
N ALA A 138 -15.19 -2.21 -0.12
CA ALA A 138 -16.09 -3.07 0.63
C ALA A 138 -15.46 -4.44 0.93
N PHE A 139 -14.83 -5.06 -0.07
CA PHE A 139 -14.13 -6.33 0.07
C PHE A 139 -12.94 -6.23 1.04
N VAL A 140 -12.12 -5.18 0.91
CA VAL A 140 -10.96 -4.95 1.78
C VAL A 140 -11.40 -4.72 3.22
N LEU A 141 -12.43 -3.91 3.45
CA LEU A 141 -12.98 -3.68 4.79
C LEU A 141 -13.54 -4.97 5.39
N ALA A 142 -14.26 -5.77 4.61
CA ALA A 142 -14.74 -7.09 5.04
C ALA A 142 -13.59 -8.03 5.43
N ALA A 143 -12.51 -8.08 4.63
CA ALA A 143 -11.33 -8.87 4.93
C ALA A 143 -10.62 -8.40 6.21
N VAL A 144 -10.51 -7.08 6.42
CA VAL A 144 -9.98 -6.51 7.66
C VAL A 144 -10.82 -6.95 8.85
N VAL A 145 -12.15 -6.77 8.80
CA VAL A 145 -13.07 -7.20 9.87
C VAL A 145 -12.92 -8.69 10.16
N ALA A 146 -12.81 -9.54 9.15
CA ALA A 146 -12.62 -10.97 9.32
C ALA A 146 -11.31 -11.31 10.05
N VAL A 147 -10.18 -10.71 9.64
CA VAL A 147 -8.86 -10.93 10.27
C VAL A 147 -8.88 -10.52 11.75
N LEU A 148 -9.57 -9.41 12.07
CA LEU A 148 -9.68 -8.92 13.44
C LEU A 148 -10.66 -9.74 14.28
N GLY A 149 -11.79 -10.13 13.71
CA GLY A 149 -12.80 -10.98 14.33
C GLY A 149 -12.24 -12.35 14.74
N ILE A 150 -11.46 -13.00 13.86
CA ILE A 150 -10.74 -14.24 14.17
C ILE A 150 -9.85 -14.05 15.41
N GLY A 151 -9.21 -12.88 15.53
CA GLY A 151 -8.37 -12.57 16.67
C GLY A 151 -9.10 -12.42 17.98
N LEU A 152 -10.27 -11.77 17.97
CA LEU A 152 -11.12 -11.62 19.14
C LEU A 152 -11.73 -12.96 19.58
N ILE A 153 -12.21 -13.77 18.63
CA ILE A 153 -12.77 -15.10 18.91
C ILE A 153 -11.72 -16.01 19.52
N ALA A 154 -10.52 -16.07 18.92
CA ALA A 154 -9.42 -16.87 19.43
C ALA A 154 -8.91 -16.42 20.82
N ALA A 155 -9.10 -15.14 21.19
CA ALA A 155 -8.78 -14.64 22.52
C ALA A 155 -9.86 -15.01 23.55
N ARG A 156 -11.14 -15.01 23.15
CA ARG A 156 -12.26 -15.46 24.00
C ARG A 156 -12.19 -16.95 24.31
N LEU A 157 -11.82 -17.78 23.33
CA LEU A 157 -11.72 -19.24 23.49
C LEU A 157 -10.53 -19.71 24.35
N ARG A 158 -9.59 -18.82 24.68
CA ARG A 158 -8.42 -19.14 25.54
C ARG A 158 -8.64 -18.75 27.01
N ARG A 159 -9.72 -18.06 27.33
CA ARG A 159 -10.16 -17.80 28.70
C ARG A 159 -11.12 -18.88 29.13
#